data_AF-A0A480QZV7-F1
#
_entry.id   AF-A0A480QZV7-F1
#
_cell.length_a   1.000
_cell.length_b   1.000
_cell.length_c   1.000
_cell.angle_alpha   90.00
_cell.angle_beta   90.00
_cell.angle_gamma   90.00
#
_symmetry.space_group_name_H-M   'P 1'
#
loop_
_entity.id
_entity.type
_entity.pdbx_description
1 polymer ?
#
loop_
_entity_poly.entity_id
_entity_poly.type
_entity_poly.pdbx_seq_one_letter_code
_entity_poly.pdbx_strand_id
1 'polypeptide(L)'
;MTEAYAGRYRCYYISPTGRSEPSDALELVVTGAYEKPALSALPSPVVASGGNVTLQCGSWHRYDRFILTKEGEHKSSWTLDTQQRANGQTQALFPVGPVTPSHRGTFRCYGSSRDKPQVWSHPSDPLELLVSGGSGKPSLLTPQGPVVASGQSLTLQCRSAISYDRFALAKEGARVLRQRPAWQPQAGLSQAHFRLGQVSGLHGGRYRCYGGHNLSSLWSAPSDPLDILVAGWFPATLSLSVQPGPSVAAGQNVTLLCQSWSPMDTFLLSKEGVVHPPLRIGLQHRAGQNQAQFSMGPVILAHGGTYRCYSSLSRDPYLLSQPSDPLELMVSASPPEDYTVENLVRMAVAALILLGLGILLFQARHGHGGTQDAARS
;
A
#
# COMPACT_ATOMS: atom_id res chain seq x y z
N MET A 1 22.58 7.37 -40.04
CA MET A 1 21.48 7.62 -41.00
C MET A 1 20.83 8.93 -40.57
N THR A 2 20.66 9.88 -41.48
CA THR A 2 20.11 11.23 -41.17
C THR A 2 18.58 11.24 -41.29
N GLU A 3 17.91 12.23 -40.67
CA GLU A 3 16.44 12.41 -40.76
C GLU A 3 15.93 12.47 -42.20
N ALA A 4 16.76 12.88 -43.17
CA ALA A 4 16.40 13.02 -44.58
C ALA A 4 16.02 11.69 -45.26
N TYR A 5 16.42 10.55 -44.69
CA TYR A 5 16.04 9.22 -45.18
C TYR A 5 14.76 8.68 -44.55
N ALA A 6 14.16 9.39 -43.58
CA ALA A 6 12.89 8.96 -42.99
C ALA A 6 11.76 9.20 -43.99
N GLY A 7 10.90 8.20 -44.20
CA GLY A 7 9.83 8.36 -45.19
C GLY A 7 9.16 7.05 -45.60
N ARG A 8 8.22 7.17 -46.55
CA ARG A 8 7.47 6.05 -47.08
C ARG A 8 7.97 5.70 -48.47
N TYR A 9 8.60 4.54 -48.60
CA TYR A 9 9.25 4.07 -49.81
C TYR A 9 8.36 3.07 -50.54
N ARG A 10 8.40 3.10 -51.88
CA ARG A 10 7.82 2.09 -52.74
C ARG A 10 8.82 1.74 -53.83
N CYS A 11 8.91 0.47 -54.16
CA CYS A 11 9.74 -0.01 -55.25
C CYS A 11 8.88 -0.22 -56.49
N TYR A 12 9.46 -0.02 -57.66
CA TYR A 12 8.91 -0.45 -58.93
C TYR A 12 10.09 -0.79 -59.84
N TYR A 13 9.86 -1.61 -60.85
CA TYR A 13 10.88 -1.95 -61.85
C TYR A 13 10.39 -1.59 -63.26
N ILE A 14 11.34 -1.45 -64.16
CA ILE A 14 11.09 -1.17 -65.58
C ILE A 14 11.55 -2.39 -66.37
N SER A 15 10.68 -2.86 -67.26
CA SER A 15 10.93 -3.97 -68.17
C SER A 15 10.61 -3.56 -69.62
N PRO A 16 11.04 -4.32 -70.63
CA PRO A 16 10.69 -4.03 -72.02
C PRO A 16 9.18 -3.99 -72.29
N THR A 17 8.37 -4.68 -71.48
CA THR A 17 6.90 -4.69 -71.57
C THR A 17 6.21 -3.55 -70.80
N GLY A 18 6.98 -2.68 -70.15
CA GLY A 18 6.49 -1.53 -69.41
C GLY A 18 6.91 -1.48 -67.94
N ARG A 19 6.30 -0.56 -67.20
CA ARG A 19 6.58 -0.29 -65.79
C ARG A 19 5.69 -1.17 -64.90
N SER A 20 6.28 -1.77 -63.86
CA SER A 20 5.53 -2.54 -62.89
C SER A 20 4.61 -1.65 -62.06
N GLU A 21 3.59 -2.27 -61.44
CA GLU A 21 2.88 -1.63 -60.34
C GLU A 21 3.84 -1.34 -59.17
N PRO A 22 3.61 -0.27 -58.39
CA PRO A 22 4.38 0.00 -57.18
C PRO A 22 4.16 -1.07 -56.11
N SER A 23 5.21 -1.41 -55.38
CA SER A 23 5.13 -2.29 -54.20
C SER A 23 4.27 -1.70 -53.10
N ASP A 24 3.96 -2.54 -52.11
CA ASP A 24 3.52 -2.07 -50.80
C ASP A 24 4.50 -1.03 -50.24
N ALA A 25 3.92 -0.08 -49.51
CA ALA A 25 4.68 0.98 -48.87
C ALA A 25 5.51 0.44 -47.70
N LEU A 26 6.82 0.68 -47.73
CA LEU A 26 7.73 0.48 -46.61
C LEU A 26 7.92 1.81 -45.87
N GLU A 27 7.52 1.86 -44.60
CA GLU A 27 7.81 3.01 -43.74
C GLU A 27 9.20 2.85 -43.11
N LEU A 28 10.12 3.74 -43.49
CA LEU A 28 11.45 3.84 -42.91
C LEU A 28 11.44 4.93 -41.83
N VAL A 29 11.65 4.50 -40.59
CA VAL A 29 11.68 5.37 -39.41
C VAL A 29 13.11 5.59 -38.95
N VAL A 30 13.45 6.84 -38.62
CA VAL A 30 14.75 7.22 -38.03
C VAL A 30 14.53 7.64 -36.58
N THR A 31 15.19 6.96 -35.65
CA THR A 31 15.13 7.27 -34.20
C THR A 31 16.37 8.03 -33.74
N GLY A 32 16.27 8.77 -32.65
CA GLY A 32 17.41 9.46 -32.02
C GLY A 32 17.58 10.93 -32.43
N ALA A 33 16.55 11.55 -33.00
CA ALA A 33 16.59 12.96 -33.40
C ALA A 33 16.34 13.94 -32.25
N TYR A 34 15.55 13.53 -31.25
CA TYR A 34 15.05 14.37 -30.16
C TYR A 34 15.27 13.73 -28.78
N GLU A 35 15.07 14.48 -27.69
CA GLU A 35 15.25 14.01 -26.31
C GLU A 35 14.39 12.78 -25.95
N LYS A 36 14.95 11.81 -25.23
CA LYS A 36 14.19 10.59 -24.88
C LYS A 36 13.05 10.88 -23.91
N PRO A 37 11.84 10.33 -24.13
CA PRO A 37 10.77 10.38 -23.17
C PRO A 37 10.99 9.37 -22.02
N ALA A 38 10.16 9.46 -20.98
CA ALA A 38 10.13 8.53 -19.87
C ALA A 38 8.94 7.57 -19.97
N LEU A 39 9.20 6.27 -19.77
CA LEU A 39 8.18 5.22 -19.77
C LEU A 39 8.01 4.64 -18.35
N SER A 40 6.76 4.45 -17.92
CA SER A 40 6.39 3.81 -16.66
C SER A 40 5.14 2.93 -16.84
N ALA A 41 4.89 2.02 -15.90
CA ALA A 41 3.71 1.16 -15.90
C ALA A 41 2.82 1.49 -14.70
N LEU A 42 1.52 1.63 -14.95
CA LEU A 42 0.51 1.93 -13.95
C LEU A 42 -0.48 0.77 -13.84
N PRO A 43 -0.73 0.23 -12.63
CA PRO A 43 -0.09 0.59 -11.36
C PRO A 43 1.32 -0.01 -11.17
N SER A 44 1.64 -1.10 -11.87
CA SER A 44 2.88 -1.87 -11.73
C SER A 44 3.29 -2.51 -13.06
N PRO A 45 4.60 -2.72 -13.33
CA PRO A 45 5.07 -3.49 -14.49
C PRO A 45 4.83 -5.01 -14.35
N VAL A 46 4.31 -5.49 -13.22
CA VAL A 46 3.95 -6.90 -13.04
C VAL A 46 2.45 -7.00 -12.77
N VAL A 47 1.70 -7.61 -13.70
CA VAL A 47 0.24 -7.64 -13.69
C VAL A 47 -0.28 -9.06 -13.87
N ALA A 48 -1.30 -9.42 -13.09
CA ALA A 48 -1.92 -10.75 -13.19
C ALA A 48 -2.60 -10.93 -14.55
N SER A 49 -2.55 -12.14 -15.11
CA SER A 49 -3.30 -12.48 -16.32
C SER A 49 -4.79 -12.09 -16.18
N GLY A 50 -5.34 -11.43 -17.19
CA GLY A 50 -6.69 -10.84 -17.18
C GLY A 50 -6.80 -9.47 -16.52
N GLY A 51 -5.75 -9.00 -15.83
CA GLY A 51 -5.68 -7.65 -15.27
C GLY A 51 -5.41 -6.58 -16.33
N ASN A 52 -5.54 -5.31 -15.95
CA ASN A 52 -5.26 -4.17 -16.83
C ASN A 52 -3.99 -3.45 -16.38
N VAL A 53 -3.14 -3.09 -17.34
CA VAL A 53 -2.01 -2.18 -17.11
C VAL A 53 -2.06 -1.04 -18.11
N THR A 54 -1.62 0.14 -17.69
CA THR A 54 -1.44 1.28 -18.58
C THR A 54 0.03 1.65 -18.61
N LEU A 55 0.65 1.62 -19.79
CA LEU A 55 1.99 2.14 -19.97
C LEU A 55 1.90 3.65 -20.22
N GLN A 56 2.47 4.43 -19.31
CA GLN A 56 2.50 5.88 -19.40
C GLN A 56 3.84 6.29 -20.02
N CYS A 57 3.75 7.00 -21.13
CA CYS A 57 4.91 7.67 -21.71
C CYS A 57 4.78 9.18 -21.54
N GLY A 58 5.80 9.86 -21.03
CA GLY A 58 5.74 11.30 -20.80
C GLY A 58 7.07 12.02 -20.98
N SER A 59 6.98 13.30 -21.33
CA SER A 59 8.13 14.15 -21.62
C SER A 59 7.85 15.60 -21.24
N TRP A 60 8.88 16.32 -20.83
CA TRP A 60 8.84 17.78 -20.72
C TRP A 60 8.98 18.45 -22.09
N HIS A 61 9.73 17.82 -23.00
CA HIS A 61 9.76 18.20 -24.40
C HIS A 61 8.37 17.95 -25.02
N ARG A 62 7.87 18.93 -25.77
CA ARG A 62 6.56 18.85 -26.41
C ARG A 62 6.66 17.97 -27.65
N TYR A 63 5.92 16.87 -27.63
CA TYR A 63 5.68 16.01 -28.78
C TYR A 63 4.20 16.06 -29.14
N ASP A 64 3.87 15.90 -30.41
CA ASP A 64 2.47 15.83 -30.84
C ASP A 64 1.89 14.44 -30.66
N ARG A 65 2.76 13.42 -30.77
CA ARG A 65 2.40 12.01 -30.62
C ARG A 65 3.48 11.27 -29.86
N PHE A 66 3.07 10.23 -29.14
CA PHE A 66 3.95 9.23 -28.56
C PHE A 66 3.75 7.89 -29.26
N ILE A 67 4.83 7.13 -29.40
CA ILE A 67 4.85 5.81 -30.02
C ILE A 67 5.39 4.81 -29.02
N LEU A 68 4.60 3.78 -28.71
CA LEU A 68 5.01 2.64 -27.91
C LEU A 68 5.37 1.48 -28.82
N THR A 69 6.49 0.82 -28.54
CA THR A 69 6.96 -0.36 -29.26
C THR A 69 7.25 -1.49 -28.28
N LYS A 70 7.11 -2.73 -28.73
CA LYS A 70 7.51 -3.92 -28.01
C LYS A 70 8.69 -4.57 -28.74
N GLU A 71 9.78 -4.83 -28.03
CA GLU A 71 10.97 -5.47 -28.61
C GLU A 71 10.66 -6.90 -29.09
N GLY A 72 11.29 -7.31 -30.19
CA GLY A 72 11.19 -8.66 -30.73
C GLY A 72 9.92 -8.95 -31.54
N GLU A 73 8.98 -8.00 -31.61
CA GLU A 73 7.76 -8.15 -32.39
C GLU A 73 7.81 -7.20 -33.61
N HIS A 74 7.94 -7.78 -34.80
CA HIS A 74 7.96 -7.00 -36.03
C HIS A 74 6.57 -6.39 -36.28
N LYS A 75 6.50 -5.05 -36.41
CA LYS A 75 5.34 -4.23 -36.81
C LYS A 75 4.29 -3.89 -35.73
N SER A 76 4.48 -4.22 -34.46
CA SER A 76 3.57 -3.76 -33.39
C SER A 76 4.08 -2.47 -32.74
N SER A 77 3.68 -1.33 -33.31
CA SER A 77 3.82 -0.01 -32.67
C SER A 77 2.44 0.61 -32.46
N TRP A 78 2.21 1.18 -31.28
CA TRP A 78 0.99 1.89 -30.95
C TRP A 78 1.29 3.37 -30.86
N THR A 79 0.57 4.18 -31.62
CA THR A 79 0.74 5.64 -31.64
C THR A 79 -0.49 6.29 -31.01
N LEU A 80 -0.26 7.18 -30.06
CA LEU A 80 -1.30 7.98 -29.43
C LEU A 80 -0.96 9.46 -29.48
N ASP A 81 -1.99 10.27 -29.61
CA ASP A 81 -1.88 11.71 -29.56
C ASP A 81 -1.58 12.18 -28.13
N THR A 82 -0.78 13.24 -28.04
CA THR A 82 -0.35 13.79 -26.76
C THR A 82 -1.50 14.40 -25.97
N GLN A 83 -1.50 14.14 -24.67
CA GLN A 83 -2.32 14.78 -23.66
C GLN A 83 -1.46 15.72 -22.81
N GLN A 84 -1.99 16.90 -22.49
CA GLN A 84 -1.34 17.88 -21.62
C GLN A 84 -1.67 17.60 -20.15
N ARG A 85 -0.65 17.60 -19.29
CA ARG A 85 -0.84 17.62 -17.84
C ARG A 85 -0.90 19.05 -17.32
N ALA A 86 -1.59 19.23 -16.19
CA ALA A 86 -1.72 20.52 -15.50
C ALA A 86 -0.36 21.15 -15.10
N ASN A 87 0.70 20.34 -14.98
CA ASN A 87 2.05 20.80 -14.64
C ASN A 87 2.91 21.15 -15.88
N GLY A 88 2.32 21.20 -17.09
CA GLY A 88 3.02 21.50 -18.33
C GLY A 88 3.76 20.32 -18.97
N GLN A 89 3.73 19.14 -18.36
CA GLN A 89 4.30 17.91 -18.92
C GLN A 89 3.35 17.32 -19.98
N THR A 90 3.91 16.76 -21.05
CA THR A 90 3.16 16.02 -22.07
C THR A 90 3.19 14.52 -21.80
N GLN A 91 2.11 13.81 -22.11
CA GLN A 91 2.07 12.36 -21.97
C GLN A 91 1.13 11.66 -22.95
N ALA A 92 1.27 10.35 -23.07
CA ALA A 92 0.25 9.44 -23.59
C ALA A 92 0.09 8.23 -22.65
N LEU A 93 -1.14 7.73 -22.57
CA LEU A 93 -1.53 6.59 -21.74
C LEU A 93 -1.93 5.43 -22.65
N PHE A 94 -1.09 4.39 -22.71
CA PHE A 94 -1.31 3.20 -23.54
C PHE A 94 -1.92 2.08 -22.70
N PRO A 95 -3.23 1.84 -22.78
CA PRO A 95 -3.84 0.69 -22.12
C PRO A 95 -3.37 -0.61 -22.78
N VAL A 96 -2.75 -1.47 -22.00
CA VAL A 96 -2.32 -2.82 -22.38
C VAL A 96 -3.13 -3.77 -21.49
N GLY A 97 -4.36 -4.07 -21.88
CA GLY A 97 -5.28 -4.83 -21.03
C GLY A 97 -6.55 -5.24 -21.77
N PRO A 98 -7.17 -6.40 -21.45
CA PRO A 98 -6.75 -7.38 -20.44
C PRO A 98 -5.45 -8.10 -20.80
N VAL A 99 -4.49 -8.17 -19.88
CA VAL A 99 -3.16 -8.74 -20.16
C VAL A 99 -3.24 -10.26 -20.28
N THR A 100 -2.53 -10.79 -21.25
CA THR A 100 -2.33 -12.23 -21.48
C THR A 100 -0.83 -12.50 -21.54
N PRO A 101 -0.37 -13.75 -21.41
CA PRO A 101 1.05 -14.07 -21.51
C PRO A 101 1.77 -13.54 -22.77
N SER A 102 1.05 -13.30 -23.88
CA SER A 102 1.62 -12.71 -25.11
C SER A 102 1.98 -11.23 -24.99
N HIS A 103 1.41 -10.52 -24.01
CA HIS A 103 1.75 -9.11 -23.74
C HIS A 103 3.08 -8.94 -22.99
N ARG A 104 3.67 -10.03 -22.49
CA ARG A 104 5.02 -10.03 -21.91
C ARG A 104 6.05 -9.52 -22.90
N GLY A 105 6.95 -8.67 -22.43
CA GLY A 105 8.13 -8.27 -23.20
C GLY A 105 8.68 -6.93 -22.73
N THR A 106 9.72 -6.48 -23.43
CA THR A 106 10.30 -5.17 -23.18
C THR A 106 9.63 -4.13 -24.06
N PHE A 107 9.18 -3.05 -23.45
CA PHE A 107 8.56 -1.92 -24.12
C PHE A 107 9.49 -0.71 -24.13
N ARG A 108 9.45 0.06 -25.22
CA ARG A 108 10.07 1.39 -25.31
C ARG A 108 9.11 2.39 -25.90
N CYS A 109 9.24 3.63 -25.45
CA CYS A 109 8.47 4.74 -25.99
C CYS A 109 9.35 5.77 -26.69
N TYR A 110 8.76 6.44 -27.67
CA TYR A 110 9.34 7.51 -28.48
C TYR A 110 8.36 8.69 -28.56
N GLY A 111 8.88 9.89 -28.78
CA GLY A 111 8.11 11.08 -29.15
C GLY A 111 8.32 11.43 -30.63
N SER A 112 7.28 11.93 -31.28
CA SER A 112 7.32 12.41 -32.67
C SER A 112 6.47 13.67 -32.83
N SER A 113 6.84 14.51 -33.81
CA SER A 113 5.97 15.59 -34.28
C SER A 113 5.03 15.10 -35.40
N ARG A 114 3.91 15.78 -35.59
CA ARG A 114 2.97 15.56 -36.71
C ARG A 114 3.59 15.91 -38.06
N ASP A 115 4.51 16.87 -38.09
CA ASP A 115 5.13 17.36 -39.33
C ASP A 115 6.15 16.37 -39.90
N LYS A 116 6.78 15.57 -39.02
CA LYS A 116 7.77 14.56 -39.37
C LYS A 116 7.47 13.21 -38.67
N PRO A 117 6.41 12.48 -39.07
CA PRO A 117 5.94 11.30 -38.34
C PRO A 117 6.91 10.10 -38.36
N GLN A 118 7.86 10.07 -39.30
CA GLN A 118 8.89 9.03 -39.41
C GLN A 118 10.18 9.37 -38.65
N VAL A 119 10.26 10.54 -38.02
CA VAL A 119 11.43 10.97 -37.25
C VAL A 119 11.09 10.96 -35.76
N TRP A 120 11.69 10.02 -35.04
CA TRP A 120 11.39 9.76 -33.64
C TRP A 120 12.52 10.24 -32.73
N SER A 121 12.18 10.52 -31.48
CA SER A 121 13.14 10.80 -30.41
C SER A 121 14.11 9.65 -30.18
N HIS A 122 15.08 9.86 -29.28
CA HIS A 122 15.77 8.75 -28.63
C HIS A 122 14.77 7.83 -27.92
N PRO A 123 15.04 6.51 -27.87
CA PRO A 123 14.21 5.58 -27.11
C PRO A 123 14.23 5.90 -25.61
N SER A 124 13.08 5.72 -24.96
CA SER A 124 13.02 5.68 -23.50
C SER A 124 13.89 4.55 -22.94
N ASP A 125 14.18 4.60 -21.64
CA ASP A 125 14.71 3.42 -20.95
C ASP A 125 13.72 2.25 -21.10
N PRO A 126 14.22 1.01 -21.26
CA PRO A 126 13.38 -0.16 -21.47
C PRO A 126 12.52 -0.46 -20.23
N LEU A 127 11.26 -0.82 -20.44
CA LEU A 127 10.35 -1.29 -19.41
C LEU A 127 9.94 -2.73 -19.70
N GLU A 128 10.34 -3.66 -18.85
CA GLU A 128 9.93 -5.07 -18.96
C GLU A 128 8.55 -5.26 -18.31
N LEU A 129 7.54 -5.57 -19.12
CA LEU A 129 6.21 -5.95 -18.65
C LEU A 129 6.16 -7.45 -18.40
N LEU A 130 5.75 -7.81 -17.19
CA LEU A 130 5.66 -9.18 -16.73
C LEU A 130 4.23 -9.53 -16.42
N VAL A 131 3.83 -10.73 -16.82
CA VAL A 131 2.51 -11.26 -16.53
C VAL A 131 2.66 -12.29 -15.41
N SER A 132 1.94 -12.08 -14.30
CA SER A 132 1.86 -13.04 -13.22
C SER A 132 0.73 -14.05 -13.43
N GLY A 133 0.95 -15.28 -12.96
CA GLY A 133 -0.01 -16.38 -12.98
C GLY A 133 -0.20 -16.99 -11.58
N GLY A 134 -1.20 -17.87 -11.46
CA GLY A 134 -1.81 -18.36 -10.20
C GLY A 134 -0.93 -19.12 -9.20
N SER A 135 0.40 -18.97 -9.24
CA SER A 135 1.29 -19.45 -8.19
C SER A 135 1.13 -18.61 -6.91
N GLY A 136 1.26 -19.25 -5.75
CA GLY A 136 0.95 -18.64 -4.45
C GLY A 136 1.76 -17.37 -4.18
N LYS A 137 1.09 -16.33 -3.64
CA LYS A 137 1.71 -15.04 -3.35
C LYS A 137 2.77 -15.14 -2.26
N PRO A 138 3.91 -14.43 -2.37
CA PRO A 138 4.85 -14.30 -1.27
C PRO A 138 4.37 -13.25 -0.26
N SER A 139 5.06 -13.14 0.86
CA SER A 139 4.86 -12.12 1.89
C SER A 139 5.99 -11.10 1.84
N LEU A 140 5.64 -9.82 1.77
CA LEU A 140 6.58 -8.70 1.83
C LEU A 140 6.58 -8.12 3.24
N LEU A 141 7.77 -7.98 3.82
CA LEU A 141 7.99 -7.58 5.21
C LEU A 141 9.02 -6.45 5.29
N THR A 142 8.93 -5.65 6.35
CA THR A 142 9.92 -4.61 6.69
C THR A 142 10.38 -4.81 8.14
N PRO A 143 11.61 -5.30 8.39
CA PRO A 143 12.11 -5.50 9.75
C PRO A 143 12.12 -4.23 10.61
N GLN A 144 12.28 -3.07 9.99
CA GLN A 144 12.32 -1.76 10.64
C GLN A 144 10.93 -1.18 10.91
N GLY A 145 9.87 -1.81 10.40
CA GLY A 145 8.53 -1.22 10.35
C GLY A 145 8.30 -0.36 9.09
N PRO A 146 7.04 0.05 8.85
CA PRO A 146 6.65 0.79 7.65
C PRO A 146 6.99 2.28 7.68
N VAL A 147 7.19 2.86 8.87
CA VAL A 147 7.59 4.27 9.07
C VAL A 147 9.09 4.32 9.30
N VAL A 148 9.83 4.99 8.42
CA VAL A 148 11.30 5.02 8.44
C VAL A 148 11.80 6.46 8.36
N ALA A 149 12.73 6.84 9.22
CA ALA A 149 13.28 8.19 9.20
C ALA A 149 14.23 8.39 8.02
N SER A 150 14.24 9.61 7.45
CA SER A 150 15.22 10.01 6.44
C SER A 150 16.66 9.73 6.90
N GLY A 151 17.50 9.22 6.00
CA GLY A 151 18.90 8.86 6.30
C GLY A 151 19.10 7.46 6.91
N GLN A 152 18.08 6.82 7.46
CA GLN A 152 18.18 5.43 7.94
C GLN A 152 18.27 4.44 6.77
N SER A 153 18.78 3.23 7.03
CA SER A 153 18.86 2.17 6.00
C SER A 153 17.59 1.33 5.94
N LEU A 154 16.99 1.23 4.76
CA LEU A 154 15.79 0.41 4.53
C LEU A 154 16.13 -0.92 3.85
N THR A 155 15.61 -2.00 4.41
CA THR A 155 15.67 -3.34 3.80
C THR A 155 14.28 -3.95 3.79
N LEU A 156 13.81 -4.35 2.60
CA LEU A 156 12.57 -5.11 2.48
C LEU A 156 12.88 -6.59 2.33
N GLN A 157 12.12 -7.44 3.01
CA GLN A 157 12.27 -8.90 2.93
C GLN A 157 11.07 -9.49 2.22
N CYS A 158 11.34 -10.30 1.21
CA CYS A 158 10.31 -11.08 0.55
C CYS A 158 10.50 -12.56 0.89
N ARG A 159 9.46 -13.22 1.36
CA ARG A 159 9.50 -14.60 1.85
C ARG A 159 8.35 -15.41 1.26
N SER A 160 8.58 -16.68 1.01
CA SER A 160 7.52 -17.61 0.61
C SER A 160 7.79 -19.02 1.13
N ALA A 161 6.72 -19.72 1.49
CA ALA A 161 6.78 -21.16 1.74
C ALA A 161 7.01 -21.97 0.44
N ILE A 162 6.75 -21.36 -0.72
CA ILE A 162 7.06 -21.93 -2.02
C ILE A 162 8.55 -21.72 -2.29
N SER A 163 9.23 -22.74 -2.83
CA SER A 163 10.63 -22.68 -3.21
C SER A 163 10.84 -21.93 -4.53
N TYR A 164 10.67 -20.61 -4.51
CA TYR A 164 11.05 -19.75 -5.62
C TYR A 164 12.57 -19.61 -5.71
N ASP A 165 13.08 -19.54 -6.94
CA ASP A 165 14.53 -19.38 -7.22
C ASP A 165 14.96 -17.91 -7.22
N ARG A 166 14.00 -17.01 -7.46
CA ARG A 166 14.21 -15.56 -7.54
C ARG A 166 13.00 -14.80 -7.03
N PHE A 167 13.25 -13.58 -6.57
CA PHE A 167 12.22 -12.64 -6.18
C PHE A 167 12.39 -11.32 -6.91
N ALA A 168 11.28 -10.63 -7.12
CA ALA A 168 11.24 -9.28 -7.65
C ALA A 168 10.48 -8.34 -6.72
N LEU A 169 10.96 -7.11 -6.59
CA LEU A 169 10.35 -6.04 -5.83
C LEU A 169 9.96 -4.91 -6.79
N ALA A 170 8.68 -4.56 -6.81
CA ALA A 170 8.13 -3.43 -7.54
C ALA A 170 7.64 -2.36 -6.57
N LYS A 171 7.93 -1.09 -6.90
CA LYS A 171 7.30 0.08 -6.29
C LYS A 171 6.30 0.64 -7.31
N GLU A 172 5.10 1.00 -6.88
CA GLU A 172 4.11 1.59 -7.79
C GLU A 172 4.63 2.89 -8.41
N GLY A 173 4.41 3.03 -9.72
CA GLY A 173 4.93 4.13 -10.52
C GLY A 173 6.44 4.11 -10.78
N ALA A 174 7.20 3.17 -10.20
CA ALA A 174 8.61 3.03 -10.52
C ALA A 174 8.81 2.36 -11.88
N ARG A 175 9.87 2.77 -12.57
CA ARG A 175 10.21 2.30 -13.93
C ARG A 175 10.98 0.99 -13.93
N VAL A 176 11.59 0.64 -12.79
CA VAL A 176 12.55 -0.46 -12.68
C VAL A 176 12.05 -1.48 -11.68
N LEU A 177 11.96 -2.73 -12.13
CA LEU A 177 11.76 -3.88 -11.27
C LEU A 177 13.11 -4.33 -10.71
N ARG A 178 13.24 -4.43 -9.39
CA ARG A 178 14.47 -4.92 -8.77
C ARG A 178 14.36 -6.43 -8.56
N GLN A 179 15.26 -7.21 -9.14
CA GLN A 179 15.29 -8.67 -8.98
C GLN A 179 16.47 -9.09 -8.09
N ARG A 180 16.28 -10.16 -7.32
CA ARG A 180 17.30 -10.79 -6.48
C ARG A 180 17.15 -12.31 -6.53
N PRO A 181 18.26 -13.07 -6.51
CA PRO A 181 18.19 -14.51 -6.30
C PRO A 181 17.61 -14.80 -4.92
N ALA A 182 16.81 -15.85 -4.83
CA ALA A 182 16.33 -16.36 -3.56
C ALA A 182 17.44 -17.16 -2.87
N TRP A 183 17.44 -17.18 -1.55
CA TRP A 183 18.16 -18.18 -0.77
C TRP A 183 17.20 -18.89 0.18
N GLN A 184 17.58 -20.10 0.57
CA GLN A 184 16.81 -20.92 1.50
C GLN A 184 17.52 -20.94 2.86
N PRO A 185 17.07 -20.15 3.84
CA PRO A 185 17.58 -20.24 5.21
C PRO A 185 17.17 -21.55 5.90
N GLN A 186 16.04 -22.12 5.48
CA GLN A 186 15.35 -23.25 6.12
C GLN A 186 14.64 -24.07 5.03
N ALA A 187 14.48 -25.38 5.26
CA ALA A 187 13.73 -26.23 4.35
C ALA A 187 12.28 -25.72 4.20
N GLY A 188 11.82 -25.58 2.96
CA GLY A 188 10.47 -25.09 2.67
C GLY A 188 10.27 -23.58 2.86
N LEU A 189 11.34 -22.79 2.99
CA LEU A 189 11.26 -21.33 3.03
C LEU A 189 12.27 -20.73 2.06
N SER A 190 11.79 -20.04 1.03
CA SER A 190 12.62 -19.20 0.17
C SER A 190 12.48 -17.73 0.59
N GLN A 191 13.58 -16.97 0.51
CA GLN A 191 13.54 -15.54 0.75
C GLN A 191 14.56 -14.74 -0.06
N ALA A 192 14.30 -13.44 -0.21
CA ALA A 192 15.25 -12.46 -0.70
C ALA A 192 15.20 -11.16 0.13
N HIS A 193 16.34 -10.51 0.35
CA HIS A 193 16.42 -9.19 0.97
C HIS A 193 16.78 -8.14 -0.07
N PHE A 194 16.00 -7.07 -0.09
CA PHE A 194 16.16 -5.90 -0.95
C PHE A 194 16.67 -4.74 -0.11
N ARG A 195 18.00 -4.58 -0.07
CA ARG A 195 18.64 -3.41 0.55
C ARG A 195 18.44 -2.20 -0.37
N LEU A 196 17.65 -1.22 0.07
CA LEU A 196 17.37 0.00 -0.69
C LEU A 196 18.39 1.11 -0.39
N GLY A 197 19.13 1.00 0.72
CA GLY A 197 20.15 1.96 1.13
C GLY A 197 19.57 3.04 2.05
N GLN A 198 20.22 4.22 2.07
CA GLN A 198 19.78 5.37 2.86
C GLN A 198 18.47 5.94 2.30
N VAL A 199 17.48 6.06 3.19
CA VAL A 199 16.14 6.53 2.87
C VAL A 199 16.15 8.02 2.54
N SER A 200 15.38 8.37 1.53
CA SER A 200 15.08 9.73 1.07
C SER A 200 13.62 9.77 0.62
N GLY A 201 13.07 10.95 0.32
CA GLY A 201 11.67 11.08 -0.11
C GLY A 201 11.27 10.20 -1.30
N LEU A 202 12.21 9.81 -2.17
CA LEU A 202 11.96 8.92 -3.31
C LEU A 202 11.57 7.50 -2.92
N HIS A 203 11.94 7.08 -1.71
CA HIS A 203 11.69 5.73 -1.20
C HIS A 203 10.26 5.56 -0.68
N GLY A 204 9.56 6.66 -0.34
CA GLY A 204 8.16 6.61 0.09
C GLY A 204 7.26 6.11 -1.02
N GLY A 205 6.39 5.14 -0.74
CA GLY A 205 5.48 4.57 -1.72
C GLY A 205 4.98 3.18 -1.39
N ARG A 206 4.12 2.67 -2.26
CA ARG A 206 3.56 1.31 -2.16
C ARG A 206 4.43 0.29 -2.88
N TYR A 207 4.80 -0.76 -2.17
CA TYR A 207 5.65 -1.84 -2.68
C TYR A 207 4.89 -3.17 -2.73
N ARG A 208 5.29 -4.02 -3.68
CA ARG A 208 4.88 -5.42 -3.79
C ARG A 208 6.04 -6.30 -4.19
N CYS A 209 5.99 -7.55 -3.73
CA CYS A 209 6.95 -8.56 -4.13
C CYS A 209 6.29 -9.71 -4.91
N TYR A 210 7.09 -10.36 -5.75
CA TYR A 210 6.74 -11.48 -6.62
C TYR A 210 7.82 -12.56 -6.50
N GLY A 211 7.40 -13.82 -6.49
CA GLY A 211 8.29 -14.99 -6.60
C GLY A 211 8.33 -15.52 -8.03
N GLY A 212 9.48 -16.07 -8.43
CA GLY A 212 9.65 -16.65 -9.75
C GLY A 212 10.60 -17.85 -9.72
N HIS A 213 10.46 -18.73 -10.70
CA HIS A 213 11.41 -19.82 -10.95
C HIS A 213 12.39 -19.40 -12.05
N ASN A 214 13.58 -20.00 -12.09
CA ASN A 214 14.61 -19.63 -13.07
C ASN A 214 14.21 -19.99 -14.51
N LEU A 215 13.62 -21.17 -14.70
CA LEU A 215 13.20 -21.67 -16.01
C LEU A 215 11.84 -21.10 -16.47
N SER A 216 11.07 -20.54 -15.53
CA SER A 216 9.78 -19.94 -15.84
C SER A 216 9.92 -18.44 -16.01
N SER A 217 9.32 -17.93 -17.08
CA SER A 217 9.14 -16.51 -17.24
C SER A 217 7.97 -16.01 -16.36
N LEU A 218 7.06 -16.89 -15.94
CA LEU A 218 5.86 -16.54 -15.16
C LEU A 218 6.22 -16.21 -13.71
N TRP A 219 5.66 -15.09 -13.22
CA TRP A 219 5.78 -14.67 -11.82
C TRP A 219 4.56 -15.10 -11.02
N SER A 220 4.73 -15.23 -9.71
CA SER A 220 3.64 -15.50 -8.77
C SER A 220 2.61 -14.38 -8.71
N ALA A 221 1.48 -14.65 -8.08
CA ALA A 221 0.59 -13.59 -7.61
C ALA A 221 1.38 -12.57 -6.74
N PRO A 222 1.04 -11.26 -6.81
CA PRO A 222 1.66 -10.25 -5.97
C PRO A 222 1.43 -10.51 -4.48
N SER A 223 2.41 -10.15 -3.65
CA SER A 223 2.20 -9.99 -2.21
C SER A 223 1.12 -8.94 -1.92
N ASP A 224 0.60 -8.97 -0.69
CA ASP A 224 -0.14 -7.83 -0.17
C ASP A 224 0.73 -6.56 -0.23
N PRO A 225 0.13 -5.39 -0.50
CA PRO A 225 0.89 -4.15 -0.62
C PRO A 225 1.49 -3.74 0.73
N LEU A 226 2.71 -3.22 0.68
CA LEU A 226 3.39 -2.62 1.82
C LEU A 226 3.69 -1.16 1.52
N ASP A 227 3.06 -0.25 2.25
CA ASP A 227 3.32 1.18 2.15
C ASP A 227 4.51 1.56 3.03
N ILE A 228 5.53 2.16 2.43
CA ILE A 228 6.68 2.73 3.14
C ILE A 228 6.49 4.24 3.25
N LEU A 229 6.59 4.74 4.47
CA LEU A 229 6.37 6.14 4.81
C LEU A 229 7.67 6.74 5.33
N VAL A 230 8.09 7.88 4.76
CA VAL A 230 9.36 8.53 5.09
C VAL A 230 9.11 9.65 6.08
N ALA A 231 9.62 9.49 7.31
CA ALA A 231 9.49 10.47 8.38
C ALA A 231 10.58 11.55 8.37
N GLY A 232 10.25 12.72 8.91
CA GLY A 232 11.16 13.85 9.05
C GLY A 232 11.40 14.63 7.75
N TRP A 233 10.45 14.59 6.81
CA TRP A 233 10.60 15.28 5.51
C TRP A 233 10.32 16.79 5.59
N PHE A 234 9.38 17.19 6.43
CA PHE A 234 9.01 18.60 6.64
C PHE A 234 8.76 18.88 8.13
N PRO A 235 9.00 20.12 8.59
CA PRO A 235 8.72 20.50 9.97
C PRO A 235 7.21 20.58 10.22
N ALA A 236 6.77 20.03 11.34
CA ALA A 236 5.42 20.24 11.87
C ALA A 236 5.46 20.19 13.39
N THR A 237 4.79 21.12 14.05
CA THR A 237 4.65 21.12 15.51
C THR A 237 3.45 20.25 15.88
N LEU A 238 3.72 19.00 16.23
CA LEU A 238 2.71 18.02 16.62
C LEU A 238 2.74 17.78 18.14
N SER A 239 1.56 17.77 18.77
CA SER A 239 1.40 17.31 20.14
C SER A 239 0.60 15.99 20.14
N LEU A 240 1.09 15.01 20.92
CA LEU A 240 0.39 13.76 21.15
C LEU A 240 0.00 13.68 22.62
N SER A 241 -1.28 13.44 22.88
CA SER A 241 -1.85 13.32 24.22
C SER A 241 -2.73 12.10 24.31
N VAL A 242 -3.07 11.68 25.53
CA VAL A 242 -3.85 10.48 25.78
C VAL A 242 -4.93 10.74 26.83
N GLN A 243 -6.12 10.21 26.61
CA GLN A 243 -7.21 10.19 27.57
C GLN A 243 -7.63 8.74 27.86
N PRO A 244 -7.90 8.38 29.13
CA PRO A 244 -7.94 9.24 30.32
C PRO A 244 -6.56 9.62 30.87
N GLY A 245 -5.51 8.87 30.52
CA GLY A 245 -4.14 9.11 30.96
C GLY A 245 -3.18 8.06 30.39
N PRO A 246 -1.86 8.19 30.65
CA PRO A 246 -0.84 7.30 30.10
C PRO A 246 -0.75 5.94 30.83
N SER A 247 -1.39 5.79 31.99
CA SER A 247 -1.45 4.53 32.74
C SER A 247 -2.90 4.10 32.95
N VAL A 248 -3.26 2.93 32.44
CA VAL A 248 -4.64 2.43 32.42
C VAL A 248 -4.69 0.93 32.74
N ALA A 249 -5.82 0.46 33.21
CA ALA A 249 -6.10 -0.97 33.37
C ALA A 249 -6.62 -1.58 32.05
N ALA A 250 -6.36 -2.87 31.83
CA ALA A 250 -6.93 -3.61 30.72
C ALA A 250 -8.47 -3.55 30.76
N GLY A 251 -9.09 -3.41 29.59
CA GLY A 251 -10.53 -3.22 29.44
C GLY A 251 -10.99 -1.75 29.42
N GLN A 252 -10.14 -0.79 29.82
CA GLN A 252 -10.49 0.64 29.72
C GLN A 252 -10.43 1.17 28.29
N ASN A 253 -11.31 2.11 27.95
CA ASN A 253 -11.27 2.79 26.66
C ASN A 253 -10.20 3.88 26.66
N VAL A 254 -9.29 3.82 25.69
CA VAL A 254 -8.22 4.82 25.52
C VAL A 254 -8.36 5.51 24.18
N THR A 255 -8.20 6.84 24.20
CA THR A 255 -8.14 7.67 23.00
C THR A 255 -6.83 8.45 22.99
N LEU A 256 -6.07 8.29 21.90
CA LEU A 256 -4.88 9.08 21.62
C LEU A 256 -5.28 10.26 20.74
N LEU A 257 -4.94 11.47 21.17
CA LEU A 257 -5.26 12.71 20.46
C LEU A 257 -3.97 13.32 19.92
N CYS A 258 -3.89 13.41 18.60
CA CYS A 258 -2.80 14.09 17.91
C CYS A 258 -3.28 15.44 17.39
N GLN A 259 -2.55 16.51 17.67
CA GLN A 259 -2.88 17.86 17.25
C GLN A 259 -1.71 18.52 16.53
N SER A 260 -2.01 19.38 15.58
CA SER A 260 -1.05 20.19 14.83
C SER A 260 -1.41 21.66 14.95
N TRP A 261 -0.40 22.52 15.05
CA TRP A 261 -0.61 23.97 14.98
C TRP A 261 -0.95 24.42 13.55
N SER A 262 -0.33 23.80 12.55
CA SER A 262 -0.58 24.07 11.14
C SER A 262 -1.65 23.13 10.55
N PRO A 263 -2.41 23.60 9.54
CA PRO A 263 -3.34 22.75 8.80
C PRO A 263 -2.64 21.55 8.16
N MET A 264 -3.15 20.36 8.44
CA MET A 264 -2.66 19.08 7.90
C MET A 264 -3.85 18.31 7.32
N ASP A 265 -3.61 17.50 6.29
CA ASP A 265 -4.70 16.77 5.63
C ASP A 265 -4.96 15.42 6.30
N THR A 266 -3.91 14.80 6.83
CA THR A 266 -3.96 13.44 7.39
C THR A 266 -3.05 13.31 8.59
N PHE A 267 -3.50 12.59 9.60
CA PHE A 267 -2.70 12.21 10.77
C PHE A 267 -2.50 10.70 10.80
N LEU A 268 -1.34 10.28 11.30
CA LEU A 268 -0.93 8.89 11.42
C LEU A 268 -0.42 8.63 12.82
N LEU A 269 -0.84 7.52 13.40
CA LEU A 269 -0.37 7.04 14.69
C LEU A 269 0.43 5.75 14.50
N SER A 270 1.68 5.77 14.95
CA SER A 270 2.58 4.62 14.89
C SER A 270 3.00 4.20 16.29
N LYS A 271 2.96 2.90 16.57
CA LYS A 271 3.55 2.31 17.76
C LYS A 271 4.97 1.85 17.45
N GLU A 272 5.94 2.21 18.27
CA GLU A 272 7.34 1.80 18.11
C GLU A 272 7.51 0.30 18.28
N GLY A 273 8.46 -0.29 17.53
CA GLY A 273 8.77 -1.72 17.62
C GLY A 273 7.72 -2.66 17.00
N VAL A 274 6.68 -2.12 16.36
CA VAL A 274 5.63 -2.89 15.72
C VAL A 274 5.75 -2.80 14.19
N VAL A 275 5.71 -3.96 13.53
CA VAL A 275 5.87 -4.09 12.06
C VAL A 275 4.54 -3.85 11.30
N HIS A 276 3.43 -3.68 12.02
CA HIS A 276 2.11 -3.43 11.45
C HIS A 276 1.99 -2.01 10.85
N PRO A 277 1.14 -1.83 9.82
CA PRO A 277 0.83 -0.50 9.27
C PRO A 277 0.35 0.48 10.36
N PRO A 278 0.75 1.76 10.30
CA PRO A 278 0.26 2.76 11.23
C PRO A 278 -1.23 3.01 11.01
N LEU A 279 -1.93 3.39 12.08
CA LEU A 279 -3.33 3.77 11.98
C LEU A 279 -3.43 5.15 11.32
N ARG A 280 -4.21 5.25 10.24
CA ARG A 280 -4.34 6.47 9.42
C ARG A 280 -5.75 7.03 9.51
N ILE A 281 -5.87 8.31 9.87
CA ILE A 281 -7.14 9.04 9.87
C ILE A 281 -7.00 10.25 8.94
N GLY A 282 -7.77 10.24 7.85
CA GLY A 282 -7.93 11.40 6.99
C GLY A 282 -8.94 12.37 7.62
N LEU A 283 -8.63 13.66 7.62
CA LEU A 283 -9.58 14.67 8.08
C LEU A 283 -10.74 14.76 7.07
N GLN A 284 -11.94 14.36 7.49
CA GLN A 284 -13.14 14.84 6.82
C GLN A 284 -13.26 16.33 7.16
N HIS A 285 -13.34 17.19 6.15
CA HIS A 285 -13.47 18.65 6.27
C HIS A 285 -14.61 19.03 7.26
N ARG A 286 -14.31 19.07 8.55
CA ARG A 286 -15.01 19.87 9.55
C ARG A 286 -14.08 21.03 9.86
N ALA A 287 -14.54 22.22 9.51
CA ALA A 287 -13.80 23.46 9.62
C ALA A 287 -13.10 23.60 10.99
N GLY A 288 -11.78 23.78 10.96
CA GLY A 288 -11.03 24.38 12.07
C GLY A 288 -10.37 23.45 13.09
N GLN A 289 -10.42 22.12 12.93
CA GLN A 289 -9.73 21.21 13.86
C GLN A 289 -8.53 20.52 13.21
N ASN A 290 -7.33 21.03 13.50
CA ASN A 290 -6.05 20.40 13.14
C ASN A 290 -5.70 19.25 14.09
N GLN A 291 -6.65 18.33 14.31
CA GLN A 291 -6.48 17.24 15.26
C GLN A 291 -7.14 15.94 14.80
N ALA A 292 -6.60 14.81 15.22
CA ALA A 292 -7.15 13.49 14.99
C ALA A 292 -7.23 12.69 16.30
N GLN A 293 -8.37 12.03 16.51
CA GLN A 293 -8.64 11.16 17.65
C GLN A 293 -8.55 9.70 17.22
N PHE A 294 -7.63 8.96 17.83
CA PHE A 294 -7.42 7.54 17.60
C PHE A 294 -7.97 6.76 18.80
N SER A 295 -9.22 6.32 18.69
CA SER A 295 -9.87 5.50 19.72
C SER A 295 -9.45 4.04 19.60
N MET A 296 -8.83 3.49 20.64
CA MET A 296 -8.36 2.09 20.68
C MET A 296 -9.39 1.12 21.26
N GLY A 297 -10.53 1.62 21.75
CA GLY A 297 -11.51 0.80 22.46
C GLY A 297 -10.93 0.20 23.75
N PRO A 298 -11.50 -0.92 24.24
CA PRO A 298 -11.04 -1.60 25.45
C PRO A 298 -9.61 -2.12 25.25
N VAL A 299 -8.65 -1.56 25.98
CA VAL A 299 -7.24 -1.88 25.76
C VAL A 299 -6.84 -3.23 26.37
N ILE A 300 -5.91 -3.93 25.73
CA ILE A 300 -5.26 -5.13 26.25
C ILE A 300 -3.77 -4.85 26.52
N LEU A 301 -3.10 -5.75 27.23
CA LEU A 301 -1.66 -5.63 27.53
C LEU A 301 -0.81 -5.37 26.28
N ALA A 302 -1.15 -5.98 25.13
CA ALA A 302 -0.45 -5.79 23.87
C ALA A 302 -0.54 -4.37 23.29
N HIS A 303 -1.47 -3.52 23.77
CA HIS A 303 -1.53 -2.11 23.40
C HIS A 303 -0.50 -1.26 24.18
N GLY A 304 0.09 -1.74 25.26
CA GLY A 304 1.14 -1.00 25.97
C GLY A 304 2.39 -0.79 25.11
N GLY A 305 3.01 0.39 25.18
CA GLY A 305 4.24 0.74 24.46
C GLY A 305 4.33 2.21 24.09
N THR A 306 5.35 2.55 23.29
CA THR A 306 5.62 3.94 22.89
C THR A 306 4.93 4.27 21.58
N TYR A 307 4.20 5.38 21.56
CA TYR A 307 3.46 5.87 20.41
C TYR A 307 4.02 7.21 19.93
N ARG A 308 4.02 7.42 18.61
CA ARG A 308 4.32 8.71 17.97
C ARG A 308 3.28 9.03 16.92
N CYS A 309 2.98 10.32 16.81
CA CYS A 309 2.12 10.84 15.76
C CYS A 309 2.93 11.52 14.66
N TYR A 310 2.39 11.45 13.45
CA TYR A 310 2.90 12.11 12.26
C TYR A 310 1.74 12.76 11.50
N SER A 311 2.06 13.73 10.65
CA SER A 311 1.12 14.27 9.66
C SER A 311 1.62 14.07 8.24
N SER A 312 0.70 14.10 7.28
CA SER A 312 0.97 13.99 5.86
C SER A 312 0.04 14.90 5.05
N LEU A 313 0.51 15.33 3.89
CA LEU A 313 -0.24 16.13 2.93
C LEU A 313 -0.84 15.22 1.85
N SER A 314 -2.03 15.53 1.36
CA SER A 314 -2.73 14.73 0.34
C SER A 314 -1.96 14.61 -0.96
N ARG A 315 -1.12 15.62 -1.27
CA ARG A 315 -0.28 15.63 -2.48
C ARG A 315 0.82 14.56 -2.42
N ASP A 316 1.34 14.27 -1.23
CA ASP A 316 2.46 13.36 -1.00
C ASP A 316 2.16 12.43 0.20
N PRO A 317 1.24 11.47 0.05
CA PRO A 317 0.73 10.66 1.16
C PRO A 317 1.78 9.74 1.81
N TYR A 318 2.95 9.58 1.18
CA TYR A 318 4.05 8.73 1.67
C TYR A 318 5.18 9.52 2.36
N LEU A 319 5.07 10.85 2.40
CA LEU A 319 6.01 11.72 3.10
C LEU A 319 5.35 12.24 4.37
N LEU A 320 6.03 12.05 5.48
CA LEU A 320 5.55 12.41 6.80
C LEU A 320 6.36 13.56 7.40
N SER A 321 5.72 14.28 8.30
CA SER A 321 6.36 15.31 9.11
C SER A 321 7.47 14.74 10.02
N GLN A 322 8.16 15.62 10.73
CA GLN A 322 8.84 15.22 11.96
C GLN A 322 7.85 14.59 12.96
N PRO A 323 8.29 13.57 13.73
CA PRO A 323 7.45 12.93 14.72
C PRO A 323 7.07 13.88 15.85
N SER A 324 5.94 13.63 16.50
CA SER A 324 5.67 14.17 17.85
C SER A 324 6.66 13.62 18.88
N ASP A 325 6.69 14.25 20.06
CA ASP A 325 7.31 13.64 21.23
C ASP A 325 6.69 12.25 21.50
N PRO A 326 7.49 11.28 21.98
CA PRO A 326 6.99 9.95 22.31
C PRO A 326 6.01 9.98 23.48
N LEU A 327 4.94 9.20 23.35
CA LEU A 327 3.98 8.95 24.43
C LEU A 327 4.03 7.48 24.82
N GLU A 328 4.42 7.19 26.05
CA GLU A 328 4.38 5.84 26.61
C GLU A 328 3.01 5.52 27.22
N LEU A 329 2.38 4.46 26.74
CA LEU A 329 1.14 3.91 27.28
C LEU A 329 1.45 2.66 28.10
N MET A 330 1.13 2.70 29.38
CA MET A 330 1.24 1.56 30.30
C MET A 330 -0.14 0.94 30.49
N VAL A 331 -0.25 -0.36 30.20
CA VAL A 331 -1.49 -1.13 30.42
C VAL A 331 -1.22 -2.19 31.48
N SER A 332 -1.92 -2.07 32.62
CA SER A 332 -1.85 -3.05 33.71
C SER A 332 -2.97 -4.09 33.58
N ALA A 333 -2.78 -5.29 34.14
CA ALA A 333 -3.87 -6.25 34.23
C ALA A 333 -5.03 -5.64 35.05
N SER A 334 -6.27 -5.90 34.63
CA SER A 334 -7.42 -5.51 35.45
C SER A 334 -7.35 -6.22 36.80
N PRO A 335 -7.66 -5.54 37.92
CA PRO A 335 -7.87 -6.23 39.19
C PRO A 335 -8.89 -7.35 38.98
N PRO A 336 -8.71 -8.54 39.59
CA PRO A 336 -9.77 -9.53 39.61
C PRO A 336 -11.02 -8.88 40.20
N GLU A 337 -12.16 -8.99 39.53
CA GLU A 337 -13.44 -8.55 40.07
C GLU A 337 -13.63 -9.21 41.44
N ASP A 338 -13.81 -8.40 42.48
CA ASP A 338 -13.97 -8.88 43.86
C ASP A 338 -15.40 -9.43 44.05
N TYR A 339 -15.69 -10.56 43.39
CA TYR A 339 -16.98 -11.28 43.50
C TYR A 339 -17.28 -11.74 44.94
N THR A 340 -16.29 -11.66 45.82
CA THR A 340 -16.37 -11.99 47.25
C THR A 340 -17.35 -11.06 47.97
N VAL A 341 -17.31 -9.74 47.70
CA VAL A 341 -18.16 -8.75 48.36
C VAL A 341 -19.60 -8.87 47.87
N GLU A 342 -19.80 -9.04 46.56
CA GLU A 342 -21.15 -9.22 46.00
C GLU A 342 -21.81 -10.51 46.50
N ASN A 343 -21.05 -11.61 46.54
CA ASN A 343 -21.55 -12.87 47.09
C ASN A 343 -21.84 -12.76 48.60
N LEU A 344 -21.01 -12.04 49.36
CA LEU A 344 -21.26 -11.81 50.80
C LEU A 344 -22.55 -11.02 51.03
N VAL A 345 -22.79 -9.97 50.23
CA VAL A 345 -24.03 -9.18 50.29
C VAL A 345 -25.24 -10.03 49.89
N ARG A 346 -25.15 -10.81 48.81
CA ARG A 346 -26.23 -11.73 48.38
C ARG A 346 -26.55 -12.77 49.47
N MET A 347 -25.54 -13.33 50.13
CA MET A 347 -25.71 -14.29 51.22
C MET A 347 -26.32 -13.63 52.47
N ALA A 348 -25.89 -12.42 52.83
CA ALA A 348 -26.45 -11.67 53.96
C ALA A 348 -27.93 -11.31 53.73
N VAL A 349 -28.29 -10.88 52.52
CA VAL A 349 -29.68 -10.59 52.15
C VAL A 349 -30.54 -11.86 52.17
N ALA A 350 -30.03 -12.98 51.65
CA ALA A 350 -30.73 -14.26 51.71
C ALA A 350 -30.97 -14.72 53.16
N ALA A 351 -29.97 -14.56 54.04
CA ALA A 351 -30.11 -14.88 55.46
C ALA A 351 -31.17 -14.01 56.16
N LEU A 352 -31.20 -12.70 55.88
CA LEU A 352 -32.22 -11.79 56.42
C LEU A 352 -33.64 -12.14 55.96
N ILE A 353 -33.81 -12.50 54.68
CA ILE A 353 -35.09 -12.94 54.13
C ILE A 353 -35.56 -14.23 54.82
N LEU A 354 -34.68 -15.20 54.99
CA LEU A 354 -34.99 -16.46 55.68
C LEU A 354 -35.34 -16.22 57.15
N LEU A 355 -34.64 -15.30 57.82
CA LEU A 355 -34.94 -14.92 59.20
C LEU A 355 -36.33 -14.28 59.32
N GLY A 356 -36.66 -13.36 58.41
CA GLY A 356 -37.98 -12.73 58.33
C GLY A 356 -39.10 -13.73 58.06
N LEU A 357 -38.90 -14.64 57.11
CA LEU A 357 -39.84 -15.73 56.83
C LEU A 357 -40.00 -16.67 58.04
N GLY A 358 -38.91 -16.99 58.74
CA GLY A 358 -38.93 -17.78 59.97
C GLY A 358 -39.73 -17.11 61.08
N ILE A 359 -39.56 -15.80 61.27
CA ILE A 359 -40.34 -15.02 62.24
C ILE A 359 -41.83 -15.00 61.87
N LEU A 360 -42.16 -14.78 60.60
CA LEU A 360 -43.55 -14.80 60.11
C LEU A 360 -44.20 -16.18 60.31
N LEU A 361 -43.49 -17.26 60.01
CA LEU A 361 -43.97 -18.62 60.24
C LEU A 361 -44.15 -18.93 61.73
N PHE A 362 -43.23 -18.46 62.57
CA PHE A 362 -43.33 -18.61 64.03
C PHE A 362 -44.53 -17.85 64.60
N GLN A 363 -44.76 -16.61 64.16
CA GLN A 363 -45.93 -15.81 64.53
C GLN A 363 -47.24 -16.43 64.04
N ALA A 364 -47.27 -16.95 62.80
CA ALA A 364 -48.44 -17.66 62.27
C ALA A 364 -48.77 -18.92 63.08
N ARG A 365 -47.75 -19.65 63.55
CA ARG A 365 -47.90 -20.86 64.36
C ARG A 365 -48.36 -20.57 65.78
N HIS A 366 -47.90 -19.47 66.39
CA HIS A 366 -48.36 -19.03 67.71
C HIS A 366 -49.71 -18.29 67.68
N GLY A 367 -50.08 -17.66 66.56
CA GLY A 367 -51.38 -17.02 66.37
C GLY A 367 -52.55 -18.00 66.20
N HIS A 368 -52.28 -19.26 65.86
CA HIS A 368 -53.29 -20.33 65.76
C HIS A 368 -53.40 -21.20 67.03
N GLY A 369 -52.61 -20.94 68.07
CA GLY A 369 -52.63 -21.69 69.33
C GLY A 369 -53.59 -21.14 70.40
N GLY A 370 -54.42 -20.15 70.06
CA GLY A 370 -55.16 -19.36 71.05
C GLY A 370 -56.58 -18.97 70.66
N THR A 371 -57.31 -19.79 69.89
CA THR A 371 -58.78 -19.67 69.73
C THR A 371 -59.40 -20.97 69.23
N GLN A 372 -59.46 -21.99 70.08
CA GLN A 372 -60.48 -23.05 69.97
C GLN A 372 -60.67 -23.72 71.33
N ASP A 373 -61.54 -23.13 72.15
CA ASP A 373 -62.49 -23.87 72.99
C ASP A 373 -63.47 -22.89 73.66
N ALA A 374 -64.57 -22.63 72.95
CA ALA A 374 -65.87 -22.37 73.56
C ALA A 374 -66.98 -22.61 72.53
N ALA A 375 -67.91 -23.50 72.91
CA ALA A 375 -69.22 -23.78 72.32
C ALA A 375 -69.31 -24.82 71.18
N ARG A 376 -69.60 -26.07 71.57
CA ARG A 376 -70.61 -26.91 70.89
C ARG A 376 -71.35 -27.80 71.90
N SER A 377 -72.58 -27.40 72.19
CA SER A 377 -73.75 -28.32 72.27
C SER A 377 -74.18 -28.71 70.87
#